data_AF-A0A9E1RNG0-F1
#
_entry.id   AF-A0A9E1RNG0-F1
#
_cell.length_a   1.000
_cell.length_b   1.000
_cell.length_c   1.000
_cell.angle_alpha   90.00
_cell.angle_beta   90.00
_cell.angle_gamma   90.00
#
_symmetry.space_group_name_H-M   'P 1'
#
loop_
_entity.id
_entity.type
_entity.pdbx_description
1 polymer ?
#
loop_
_entity_poly.entity_id
_entity_poly.type
_entity_poly.pdbx_seq_one_letter_code
_entity_poly.pdbx_strand_id
1 'polypeptide(L)'
;MEDTSVKPIIEVPAGDPPAELVMEDLVVGDGPEAAAGAIVNVDYVGVSWSTGAEFDASWNRGDVFSFALGGGMVIQGWDQGVAGMKVGGRRRLTIPSAMGYGAQGA
;
A
#
# COMPACT_ATOMS: atom_id res chain seq x y z
N MET A 1 -13.47 3.34 -16.29
CA MET A 1 -12.29 3.96 -15.66
C MET A 1 -12.50 3.73 -14.17
N GLU A 2 -11.64 2.99 -13.49
CA GLU A 2 -11.81 2.80 -12.04
C GLU A 2 -11.52 4.11 -11.32
N ASP A 3 -12.49 4.61 -10.57
CA ASP A 3 -12.32 5.82 -9.76
C ASP A 3 -11.35 5.54 -8.62
N THR A 4 -10.16 6.14 -8.69
CA THR A 4 -9.15 6.00 -7.63
C THR A 4 -9.49 6.79 -6.36
N SER A 5 -10.53 7.62 -6.40
CA SER A 5 -10.97 8.48 -5.29
C SER A 5 -11.91 7.79 -4.30
N VAL A 6 -12.48 6.63 -4.64
CA VAL A 6 -13.37 5.89 -3.74
C VAL A 6 -12.58 4.89 -2.90
N LYS A 7 -12.99 4.73 -1.63
CA LYS A 7 -12.41 3.73 -0.72
C LYS A 7 -12.56 2.33 -1.34
N PRO A 8 -11.46 1.62 -1.65
CA PRO A 8 -11.54 0.28 -2.22
C PRO A 8 -12.05 -0.71 -1.17
N ILE A 9 -12.82 -1.71 -1.61
CA ILE A 9 -13.16 -2.88 -0.80
C ILE A 9 -12.06 -3.91 -1.04
N ILE A 10 -11.32 -4.26 0.00
CA ILE A 10 -10.24 -5.24 -0.09
C ILE A 10 -10.74 -6.56 0.48
N GLU A 11 -10.86 -7.56 -0.39
CA GLU A 11 -11.08 -8.94 0.02
C GLU A 11 -9.74 -9.67 0.09
N VAL A 12 -9.42 -10.18 1.28
CA VAL A 12 -8.25 -11.03 1.48
C VAL A 12 -8.59 -12.44 0.97
N PRO A 13 -7.83 -12.99 0.03
CA PRO A 13 -8.07 -14.34 -0.44
C PRO A 13 -7.82 -15.35 0.68
N ALA A 14 -8.61 -16.43 0.70
CA ALA A 14 -8.39 -17.53 1.64
C ALA A 14 -7.09 -18.26 1.28
N GLY A 15 -6.11 -18.25 2.18
CA GLY A 15 -4.83 -18.94 2.00
C GLY A 15 -3.72 -18.39 2.88
N ASP A 16 -2.54 -18.96 2.75
CA ASP A 16 -1.33 -18.47 3.42
C ASP A 16 -0.87 -17.13 2.85
N PRO A 17 -0.40 -16.19 3.68
CA PRO A 17 0.18 -14.94 3.20
C PRO A 17 1.42 -15.25 2.35
N PRO A 18 1.68 -14.47 1.29
CA PRO A 18 2.86 -14.68 0.48
C PRO A 18 4.13 -14.47 1.32
N ALA A 19 5.20 -15.18 0.99
CA ALA A 19 6.51 -14.99 1.62
C ALA A 19 7.25 -13.76 1.09
N GLU A 20 6.86 -13.29 -0.10
CA GLU A 20 7.47 -12.17 -0.82
C GLU A 20 6.45 -11.05 -1.05
N LEU A 21 6.94 -9.84 -1.29
CA LEU A 21 6.11 -8.69 -1.63
C LEU A 21 5.44 -8.91 -2.99
N VAL A 22 4.09 -8.92 -3.01
CA VAL A 22 3.32 -8.97 -4.26
C VAL A 22 2.78 -7.58 -4.56
N MET A 23 3.07 -7.10 -5.76
CA MET A 23 2.65 -5.80 -6.27
C MET A 23 1.75 -6.00 -7.48
N GLU A 24 0.54 -5.47 -7.43
CA GLU A 24 -0.41 -5.54 -8.54
C GLU A 24 -0.92 -4.14 -8.86
N ASP A 25 -0.53 -3.62 -10.02
CA ASP A 25 -1.02 -2.33 -10.52
C ASP A 25 -2.46 -2.48 -11.02
N LEU A 26 -3.41 -1.94 -10.26
CA LEU A 26 -4.82 -1.91 -10.64
C LEU A 26 -5.08 -0.77 -11.64
N VAL A 27 -4.46 0.38 -11.37
CA VAL A 27 -4.51 1.57 -12.23
C VAL A 27 -3.11 2.13 -12.37
N VAL A 28 -2.62 2.25 -13.59
CA VAL A 28 -1.34 2.92 -13.86
C VAL A 28 -1.60 4.41 -14.06
N GLY A 29 -1.02 5.24 -13.20
CA GLY A 29 -1.10 6.70 -13.32
C GLY A 29 -0.31 7.22 -14.52
N ASP A 30 -0.62 8.44 -14.95
CA ASP A 30 0.08 9.13 -16.05
C ASP A 30 1.05 10.22 -15.54
N GLY A 31 1.07 10.47 -14.23
CA GLY A 31 1.92 11.48 -13.62
C GLY A 31 3.37 11.03 -13.38
N PRO A 32 4.17 11.86 -12.68
CA PRO A 32 5.55 11.53 -12.35
C PRO A 32 5.65 10.25 -11.52
N GLU A 33 6.76 9.54 -11.71
CA GLU A 33 7.08 8.32 -11.00
C GLU A 33 7.58 8.62 -9.58
N ALA A 34 7.12 7.83 -8.61
CA ALA A 34 7.57 7.87 -7.23
C ALA A 34 8.97 7.23 -7.13
N ALA A 35 9.98 8.08 -6.91
CA ALA A 35 11.37 7.69 -6.76
C ALA A 35 11.88 7.91 -5.33
N ALA A 36 12.93 7.18 -4.94
CA ALA A 36 13.57 7.36 -3.65
C ALA A 36 14.02 8.81 -3.43
N GLY A 37 13.75 9.35 -2.24
CA GLY A 37 13.95 10.75 -1.86
C GLY A 37 12.75 11.66 -2.14
N ALA A 38 11.75 11.20 -2.90
CA ALA A 38 10.53 11.97 -3.11
C ALA A 38 9.58 11.87 -1.90
N ILE A 39 8.80 12.93 -1.69
CA ILE A 39 7.68 12.92 -0.75
C ILE A 39 6.45 12.43 -1.50
N VAL A 40 5.88 11.31 -1.05
CA VAL A 40 4.71 10.69 -1.68
C VAL A 40 3.51 10.88 -0.77
N ASN A 41 2.39 11.29 -1.36
CA ASN A 41 1.09 11.37 -0.70
C ASN A 41 0.23 10.25 -1.25
N VAL A 42 -0.28 9.38 -0.38
CA VAL A 42 -1.10 8.25 -0.81
C VAL A 42 -2.36 8.15 0.02
N ASP A 43 -3.43 7.78 -0.68
CA ASP A 43 -4.58 7.18 -0.04
C ASP A 43 -4.42 5.67 0.01
N TYR A 44 -4.72 5.07 1.17
CA TYR A 44 -4.57 3.64 1.37
C TYR A 44 -5.64 3.07 2.28
N VAL A 45 -5.87 1.77 2.11
CA VAL A 45 -6.61 0.93 3.05
C VAL A 45 -5.71 -0.24 3.39
N GLY A 46 -5.44 -0.42 4.67
CA GLY A 46 -4.71 -1.54 5.25
C GLY A 46 -5.68 -2.55 5.84
N VAL A 47 -5.61 -3.78 5.33
CA VAL A 47 -6.39 -4.92 5.84
C VAL A 47 -5.44 -5.99 6.35
N SER A 48 -5.74 -6.54 7.52
CA SER A 48 -4.97 -7.63 8.11
C SER A 48 -5.29 -8.91 7.38
N TRP A 49 -4.26 -9.60 6.89
CA TRP A 49 -4.46 -10.85 6.16
C TRP A 49 -5.12 -11.94 7.04
N SER A 50 -4.71 -12.03 8.30
CA SER A 50 -5.15 -13.07 9.23
C SER A 50 -6.63 -12.96 9.61
N THR A 51 -7.17 -11.74 9.68
CA THR A 51 -8.55 -11.49 10.12
C THR A 51 -9.46 -11.03 8.99
N GLY A 52 -8.89 -10.58 7.86
CA GLY A 52 -9.62 -9.90 6.80
C GLY A 52 -10.18 -8.54 7.21
N ALA A 53 -9.84 -8.05 8.42
CA ALA A 53 -10.35 -6.80 8.95
C ALA A 53 -9.45 -5.63 8.57
N GLU A 54 -10.06 -4.50 8.22
CA GLU A 54 -9.35 -3.23 8.08
C GLU A 54 -8.72 -2.85 9.42
N PHE A 55 -7.40 -2.66 9.43
CA PHE A 55 -6.67 -2.15 10.60
C PHE A 55 -6.46 -0.64 10.51
N ASP A 56 -6.34 -0.09 9.30
CA ASP A 56 -6.14 1.34 9.10
C ASP A 56 -6.54 1.80 7.69
N ALA A 57 -6.99 3.05 7.53
CA ALA A 57 -7.31 3.62 6.22
C ALA A 57 -7.23 5.15 6.24
N SER A 58 -6.65 5.76 5.20
CA SER A 58 -6.58 7.23 5.04
C SER A 58 -7.98 7.84 4.99
N TRP A 59 -8.91 7.20 4.28
CA TRP A 59 -10.31 7.62 4.17
C TRP A 59 -11.06 7.72 5.51
N ASN A 60 -10.67 6.91 6.51
CA ASN A 60 -11.30 7.01 7.84
C ASN A 60 -10.84 8.26 8.60
N ARG A 61 -9.65 8.76 8.27
CA ARG A 61 -9.05 9.96 8.87
C ARG A 61 -9.39 11.22 8.08
N GLY A 62 -9.73 11.09 6.80
CA GLY A 62 -10.04 12.21 5.90
C GLY A 62 -8.80 12.94 5.36
N ASP A 63 -7.61 12.39 5.63
CA ASP A 63 -6.32 12.96 5.24
C ASP A 63 -5.45 11.89 4.58
N VAL A 64 -4.74 12.29 3.53
CA VAL A 64 -3.73 11.47 2.85
C VAL A 64 -2.54 11.20 3.77
N PHE A 65 -1.86 10.08 3.55
CA PHE A 65 -0.64 9.78 4.27
C PHE A 65 0.58 10.20 3.47
N SER A 66 1.40 11.07 4.07
CA SER A 66 2.60 11.64 3.47
C SER A 66 3.86 11.03 4.09
N PHE A 67 4.75 10.51 3.26
CA PHE A 67 6.03 9.96 3.71
C PHE A 67 7.13 10.15 2.68
N ALA A 68 8.40 10.07 3.13
CA ALA A 68 9.56 10.09 2.24
C ALA A 68 9.89 8.68 1.76
N LEU A 69 9.84 8.46 0.45
CA LEU A 69 10.15 7.18 -0.18
C LEU A 69 11.66 6.90 -0.16
N GLY A 70 12.05 5.65 0.07
CA GLY A 70 13.45 5.22 0.18
C GLY A 70 14.14 5.67 1.47
N GLY A 71 13.40 6.23 2.42
CA GLY A 71 13.95 6.78 3.67
C GLY A 71 13.89 5.83 4.86
N GLY A 72 13.29 4.64 4.72
CA GLY A 72 13.05 3.73 5.85
C GLY A 72 12.08 4.28 6.90
N MET A 73 11.26 5.27 6.53
CA MET A 73 10.27 5.92 7.41
C MET A 73 8.98 5.09 7.54
N VAL A 74 8.80 4.11 6.67
CA VAL A 74 7.65 3.20 6.59
C VAL A 74 8.14 1.76 6.56
N ILE A 75 7.21 0.81 6.68
CA ILE A 75 7.53 -0.62 6.55
C ILE A 75 8.18 -0.91 5.20
N GLN A 76 9.09 -1.89 5.15
CA GLN A 76 9.87 -2.18 3.94
C GLN A 76 9.00 -2.49 2.72
N GLY A 77 7.85 -3.13 2.93
CA GLY A 77 6.91 -3.41 1.85
C GLY A 77 6.30 -2.17 1.21
N TRP A 78 6.15 -1.07 1.96
CA TRP A 78 5.74 0.21 1.40
C TRP A 78 6.88 0.88 0.65
N ASP A 79 8.08 0.87 1.23
CA ASP A 79 9.24 1.52 0.64
C ASP A 79 9.62 0.89 -0.72
N GLN A 80 9.49 -0.43 -0.84
CA GLN A 80 9.67 -1.15 -2.10
C GLN A 80 8.42 -1.11 -2.99
N GLY A 81 7.23 -1.22 -2.40
CA GLY A 81 5.97 -1.35 -3.15
C GLY A 81 5.51 -0.08 -3.84
N VAL A 82 5.79 1.08 -3.25
CA VAL A 82 5.42 2.40 -3.79
C VAL A 82 6.45 2.90 -4.80
N ALA A 83 7.69 2.41 -4.73
CA ALA A 83 8.69 2.73 -5.73
C ALA A 83 8.22 2.33 -7.13
N GLY A 84 8.40 3.25 -8.09
CA GLY A 84 7.95 3.04 -9.47
C GLY A 84 6.45 3.25 -9.70
N MET A 85 5.65 3.56 -8.68
CA MET A 85 4.25 3.97 -8.89
C MET A 85 4.20 5.35 -9.53
N LYS A 86 3.26 5.57 -10.44
CA LYS A 86 3.00 6.89 -11.03
C LYS A 86 1.87 7.61 -10.31
N VAL A 87 1.99 8.94 -10.20
CA VAL A 87 0.93 9.78 -9.64
C VAL A 87 -0.39 9.58 -10.41
N GLY A 88 -1.49 9.43 -9.66
CA GLY A 88 -2.81 9.07 -10.19
C GLY A 88 -3.04 7.57 -10.37
N GLY A 89 -2.05 6.74 -10.06
CA GLY A 89 -2.17 5.29 -10.07
C GLY A 89 -2.73 4.70 -8.77
N ARG A 90 -3.12 3.44 -8.84
CA ARG A 90 -3.55 2.60 -7.71
C ARG A 90 -2.89 1.24 -7.84
N ARG A 91 -2.24 0.80 -6.77
CA ARG A 91 -1.55 -0.49 -6.67
C ARG A 91 -2.01 -1.22 -5.43
N ARG A 92 -2.27 -2.51 -5.57
CA ARG A 92 -2.47 -3.43 -4.45
C ARG A 92 -1.12 -3.97 -4.03
N LEU A 93 -0.79 -3.82 -2.75
CA LEU A 93 0.42 -4.36 -2.15
C LEU A 93 0.03 -5.47 -1.16
N THR A 94 0.52 -6.69 -1.40
CA THR A 94 0.45 -7.76 -0.41
C THR A 94 1.81 -7.90 0.22
N ILE A 95 1.92 -7.40 1.46
CA ILE A 95 3.19 -7.29 2.17
C ILE A 95 3.35 -8.50 3.10
N PRO A 96 4.41 -9.32 2.95
CA PRO A 96 4.69 -10.39 3.88
C PRO A 96 4.97 -9.81 5.27
N SER A 97 4.64 -10.54 6.33
CA SER A 97 4.87 -10.10 7.71
C SER A 97 6.32 -9.67 7.96
N ALA A 98 7.29 -10.37 7.36
CA ALA A 98 8.72 -10.04 7.43
C ALA A 98 9.07 -8.64 6.90
N MET A 99 8.31 -8.09 5.95
CA MET A 99 8.49 -6.74 5.39
C MET A 99 7.46 -5.72 5.90
N GLY A 100 6.58 -6.16 6.81
CA GLY A 100 5.53 -5.35 7.44
C GLY A 100 5.82 -5.13 8.92
N TYR A 101 4.98 -5.72 9.76
CA TYR A 101 5.03 -5.59 11.22
C TYR A 101 5.63 -6.82 11.93
N GLY A 102 6.32 -7.70 11.19
CA GLY A 102 6.95 -8.90 11.71
C GLY A 102 5.94 -9.92 12.25
N ALA A 103 6.41 -10.79 13.15
CA ALA A 103 5.59 -11.82 13.78
C ALA A 103 4.44 -11.26 14.66
N GLN A 104 4.48 -9.97 14.96
CA GLN A 104 3.45 -9.29 15.76
C GLN A 104 2.19 -8.96 14.93
N GLY A 105 2.29 -8.97 13.60
CA GLY A 105 1.17 -8.67 12.71
C GLY A 105 0.67 -7.23 12.83
N ALA A 106 -0.29 -6.89 11.98
CA ALA A 106 -1.13 -5.70 12.10
C ALA A 106 -2.58 -6.13 12.37
#